data_AF-A0A852C1N1-F1
#
_entry.id   AF-A0A852C1N1-F1
#
_cell.length_a   1.000
_cell.length_b   1.000
_cell.length_c   1.000
_cell.angle_alpha   90.00
_cell.angle_beta   90.00
_cell.angle_gamma   90.00
#
_symmetry.space_group_name_H-M   'P 1'
#
loop_
_entity.id
_entity.type
_entity.pdbx_description
1 polymer ?
#
loop_
_entity_poly.entity_id
_entity_poly.type
_entity_poly.pdbx_seq_one_letter_code
_entity_poly.pdbx_strand_id
1 'polypeptide(L)'
;YLLKTHTRPERVLHLSSQNTSTTSLAFANRLEYSKEEQKIVVTLHNLQENDSDIYVCAGVVKNDTHLSVSGSGTMMLIRGEEQTHCSNSSWAIYGLIIVVALLLLSALMCCTLGR
;
A
#
# COMPACT_ATOMS: atom_id res chain seq x y z
N TYR A 1 -18.79 -0.05 -12.33
CA TYR A 1 -17.89 1.09 -12.09
C TYR A 1 -16.80 0.65 -11.13
N LEU A 2 -15.58 1.11 -11.35
CA LEU A 2 -14.52 1.15 -10.35
C LEU A 2 -14.28 2.62 -9.99
N LEU A 3 -14.29 2.93 -8.70
CA LEU A 3 -14.18 4.28 -8.17
C LEU A 3 -13.00 4.37 -7.18
N LYS A 4 -12.28 5.48 -7.16
CA LYS A 4 -11.45 5.91 -6.02
C LYS A 4 -12.31 6.76 -5.09
N THR A 5 -12.25 6.56 -3.78
CA THR A 5 -13.25 7.15 -2.86
C THR A 5 -12.68 7.82 -1.61
N HIS A 6 -11.38 7.80 -1.36
CA HIS A 6 -10.79 8.30 -0.13
C HIS A 6 -11.00 9.80 0.09
N THR A 7 -10.81 10.62 -0.95
CA THR A 7 -11.02 12.08 -0.88
C THR A 7 -12.32 12.50 -1.57
N ARG A 8 -12.45 12.17 -2.85
CA ARG A 8 -13.63 12.41 -3.67
C ARG A 8 -13.86 11.22 -4.59
N PRO A 9 -15.12 10.78 -4.79
CA PRO A 9 -15.43 9.75 -5.76
C PRO A 9 -14.95 10.12 -7.16
N GLU A 10 -13.91 9.43 -7.64
CA GLU A 10 -13.36 9.59 -8.98
C GLU A 10 -13.55 8.29 -9.77
N ARG A 11 -14.01 8.43 -11.02
CA ARG A 11 -14.20 7.27 -11.90
C ARG A 11 -12.85 6.79 -12.40
N VAL A 12 -12.54 5.52 -12.14
CA VAL A 12 -11.35 4.85 -12.69
C VAL A 12 -11.72 4.10 -13.96
N LEU A 13 -12.75 3.25 -13.88
CA LEU A 13 -13.24 2.41 -14.97
C LEU A 13 -14.77 2.38 -14.97
N HIS A 14 -15.38 2.55 -16.14
CA HIS A 14 -16.79 2.30 -16.38
C HIS A 14 -16.95 1.15 -17.38
N LEU A 15 -17.84 0.23 -17.07
CA LEU A 15 -18.21 -0.91 -17.90
C LEU A 15 -19.72 -0.85 -18.10
N SER A 16 -20.15 -0.82 -19.36
CA SER A 16 -21.57 -0.78 -19.71
C SER A 16 -22.10 -2.18 -20.05
N SER A 17 -23.42 -2.34 -20.01
CA SER A 17 -24.09 -3.55 -20.48
C SER A 17 -23.97 -3.78 -21.99
N GLN A 18 -23.61 -2.75 -22.76
CA GLN A 18 -23.38 -2.82 -24.20
C GLN A 18 -21.94 -3.25 -24.54
N ASN A 19 -21.20 -3.80 -23.57
CA ASN A 19 -19.79 -4.17 -23.68
C ASN A 19 -18.87 -3.00 -24.05
N THR A 20 -19.31 -1.75 -23.83
CA THR A 20 -18.45 -0.58 -23.97
C THR A 20 -17.77 -0.27 -22.63
N SER A 21 -16.53 0.17 -22.70
CA SER A 21 -15.75 0.55 -21.52
C SER A 21 -15.17 1.94 -21.68
N THR A 22 -14.95 2.61 -20.55
CA THR A 22 -14.29 3.91 -20.52
C THR A 22 -13.37 3.95 -19.31
N THR A 23 -12.09 4.16 -19.57
CA THR A 23 -11.05 4.32 -18.55
C THR A 23 -10.72 5.80 -18.41
N SER A 24 -10.53 6.26 -17.18
CA SER A 24 -10.07 7.64 -16.93
C SER A 24 -8.66 7.85 -17.47
N LEU A 25 -8.39 9.05 -17.97
CA LEU A 25 -7.11 9.43 -18.58
C LEU A 25 -5.90 9.17 -17.67
N ALA A 26 -6.04 9.35 -16.36
CA ALA A 26 -4.96 9.09 -15.39
C ALA A 26 -4.52 7.59 -15.34
N PHE A 27 -5.38 6.70 -15.82
CA PHE A 27 -5.19 5.24 -15.84
C PHE A 27 -5.03 4.69 -17.26
N ALA A 28 -5.10 5.56 -18.28
CA ALA A 28 -4.97 5.16 -19.67
C ALA A 28 -3.62 4.45 -19.91
N ASN A 29 -3.64 3.37 -20.70
CA ASN A 29 -2.48 2.55 -21.04
C ASN A 29 -1.78 1.83 -19.88
N ARG A 30 -2.28 1.97 -18.64
CA ARG A 30 -1.78 1.25 -17.46
C ARG A 30 -2.82 0.33 -16.83
N LEU A 31 -4.10 0.57 -17.08
CA LEU A 31 -5.19 -0.21 -16.52
C LEU A 31 -5.79 -1.13 -17.59
N GLU A 32 -5.83 -2.41 -17.28
CA GLU A 32 -6.49 -3.45 -18.05
C GLU A 32 -7.61 -4.08 -17.22
N TYR A 33 -8.60 -4.66 -17.90
CA TYR A 33 -9.61 -5.46 -17.22
C TYR A 33 -9.96 -6.70 -18.04
N SER A 34 -10.30 -7.78 -17.34
CA SER A 34 -10.90 -8.98 -17.91
C SER A 34 -12.26 -9.26 -17.27
N LYS A 35 -13.13 -9.93 -18.03
CA LYS A 35 -14.43 -10.40 -17.54
C LYS A 35 -14.41 -11.92 -17.47
N GLU A 36 -14.41 -12.43 -16.25
CA GLU A 36 -14.44 -13.86 -15.93
C GLU A 36 -15.85 -14.18 -15.42
N GLU A 37 -16.76 -14.62 -16.29
CA GLU A 37 -18.16 -14.90 -15.95
C GLU A 37 -18.88 -13.69 -15.31
N GLN A 38 -19.13 -13.74 -13.99
CA GLN A 38 -19.74 -12.69 -13.18
C GLN A 38 -18.72 -11.83 -12.42
N LYS A 39 -17.43 -12.07 -12.63
CA LYS A 39 -16.31 -11.37 -12.00
C LYS A 39 -15.63 -10.46 -13.01
N ILE A 40 -15.25 -9.28 -12.54
CA ILE A 40 -14.41 -8.35 -13.29
C ILE A 40 -13.07 -8.31 -12.57
N VAL A 41 -11.99 -8.64 -13.27
CA VAL A 41 -10.63 -8.50 -12.76
C VAL A 41 -10.06 -7.23 -13.36
N VAL A 42 -9.49 -6.37 -12.52
CA VAL A 42 -8.83 -5.14 -12.94
C VAL A 42 -7.36 -5.26 -12.58
N THR A 43 -6.50 -5.06 -13.57
CA THR A 43 -5.05 -5.09 -13.42
C THR A 43 -4.51 -3.70 -13.68
N LEU A 44 -3.79 -3.14 -12.71
CA LEU A 44 -3.13 -1.84 -12.84
C LEU A 44 -1.62 -2.05 -12.88
N HIS A 45 -1.03 -1.71 -14.02
CA HIS A 45 0.40 -1.78 -14.29
C HIS A 45 1.11 -0.46 -13.96
N ASN A 46 2.41 -0.54 -13.75
CA ASN A 46 3.28 0.62 -13.52
C ASN A 46 2.70 1.57 -12.46
N LEU A 47 2.46 1.01 -11.26
CA LEU A 47 1.86 1.72 -10.12
C LEU A 47 2.62 3.00 -9.78
N GLN A 48 1.89 4.05 -9.43
CA GLN A 48 2.38 5.36 -9.05
C GLN A 48 1.89 5.70 -7.63
N GLU A 49 2.62 6.57 -6.91
CA GLU A 49 2.21 6.97 -5.55
C GLU A 49 0.81 7.58 -5.51
N ASN A 50 0.44 8.35 -6.55
CA ASN A 50 -0.87 8.96 -6.72
C ASN A 50 -2.01 7.94 -6.96
N ASP A 51 -1.68 6.68 -7.23
CA ASP A 51 -2.66 5.59 -7.32
C ASP A 51 -3.12 5.15 -5.92
N SER A 52 -2.51 5.64 -4.84
CA SER A 52 -2.89 5.29 -3.47
C SER A 52 -4.28 5.80 -3.11
N ASP A 53 -5.21 4.89 -2.80
CA ASP A 53 -6.60 5.22 -2.47
C ASP A 53 -7.38 3.98 -1.99
N ILE A 54 -8.65 4.17 -1.67
CA ILE A 54 -9.65 3.13 -1.48
C ILE A 54 -10.42 2.95 -2.80
N TYR A 55 -10.31 1.77 -3.39
CA TYR A 55 -10.97 1.41 -4.63
C TYR A 55 -12.24 0.63 -4.37
N VAL A 56 -13.36 1.08 -4.92
CA VAL A 56 -14.67 0.50 -4.69
C VAL A 56 -15.29 0.07 -6.02
N CYS A 57 -15.77 -1.17 -6.07
CA CYS A 57 -16.55 -1.66 -7.19
C CYS A 57 -18.03 -1.32 -6.95
N ALA A 58 -18.66 -0.66 -7.91
CA ALA A 58 -20.03 -0.18 -7.76
C ALA A 58 -20.86 -0.37 -9.03
N GLY A 59 -22.15 -0.64 -8.87
CA GLY A 59 -23.08 -0.97 -9.94
C GLY A 59 -24.29 -0.05 -9.93
N VAL A 60 -24.89 0.13 -11.10
CA VAL A 60 -26.20 0.77 -11.27
C VAL A 60 -27.16 -0.32 -11.72
N VAL A 61 -28.27 -0.46 -11.00
CA VAL A 61 -29.33 -1.42 -11.36
C VAL A 61 -30.13 -0.81 -12.52
N LYS A 62 -30.55 -1.67 -13.45
CA LYS A 62 -31.33 -1.26 -14.62
C LYS A 62 -32.59 -0.52 -14.16
N ASN A 63 -32.83 0.67 -14.70
CA ASN A 63 -33.92 1.62 -14.34
C ASN A 63 -33.68 2.52 -13.13
N ASP A 64 -32.50 2.48 -12.52
CA ASP A 64 -32.11 3.42 -11.48
C ASP A 64 -31.11 4.45 -12.04
N THR A 65 -31.22 5.70 -11.62
CA THR A 65 -30.28 6.77 -12.02
C THR A 65 -29.16 6.95 -11.01
N HIS A 66 -29.31 6.38 -9.82
CA HIS A 66 -28.32 6.43 -8.75
C HIS A 66 -27.48 5.14 -8.68
N LEU A 67 -26.27 5.28 -8.13
CA LEU A 67 -25.41 4.16 -7.74
C LEU A 67 -26.19 3.28 -6.76
N SER A 68 -26.58 2.10 -7.23
CA SER A 68 -27.58 1.24 -6.57
C SER A 68 -26.93 0.14 -5.73
N VAL A 69 -25.69 -0.26 -6.07
CA VAL A 69 -24.93 -1.28 -5.33
C VAL A 69 -23.48 -0.85 -5.19
N SER A 70 -22.93 -0.90 -3.98
CA SER A 70 -21.51 -0.70 -3.71
C SER A 70 -20.94 -1.93 -3.02
N GLY A 71 -19.86 -2.48 -3.55
CA GLY A 71 -19.08 -3.52 -2.88
C GLY A 71 -18.25 -2.94 -1.74
N SER A 72 -17.61 -3.83 -0.97
CA SER A 72 -16.54 -3.44 -0.05
C SER A 72 -15.36 -2.86 -0.82
N GLY A 73 -14.73 -1.83 -0.26
CA GLY A 73 -13.56 -1.20 -0.86
C GLY A 73 -12.27 -1.96 -0.57
N THR A 74 -11.29 -1.82 -1.46
CA THR A 74 -9.92 -2.30 -1.28
C THR A 74 -9.00 -1.09 -1.15
N MET A 75 -8.30 -0.97 -0.02
CA MET A 75 -7.27 0.05 0.17
C MET A 75 -5.98 -0.39 -0.52
N MET A 76 -5.41 0.49 -1.34
CA MET A 76 -4.11 0.30 -1.98
C MET A 76 -3.21 1.47 -1.59
N LEU A 77 -2.02 1.16 -1.05
CA LEU A 77 -1.01 2.14 -0.67
C LEU A 77 0.26 1.89 -1.46
N ILE A 78 0.67 2.88 -2.25
CA ILE A 78 1.88 2.87 -3.05
C ILE A 78 2.82 3.90 -2.44
N ARG A 79 4.01 3.45 -2.08
CA ARG A 79 5.10 4.31 -1.62
C ARG A 79 6.21 4.22 -2.65
N GLY A 80 6.82 5.35 -3.01
CA GLY A 80 8.05 5.38 -3.78
C GLY A 80 9.19 4.80 -2.96
N GLU A 81 10.31 4.54 -3.65
CA GLU A 81 11.53 4.04 -3.02
C GLU A 81 12.17 5.11 -2.13
N GLU A 82 11.60 5.28 -0.95
CA GLU A 82 12.36 5.55 0.26
C GLU A 82 12.15 4.34 1.18
N GLN A 83 12.64 3.18 0.73
CA GLN A 83 13.00 2.14 1.69
C GLN A 83 14.22 2.67 2.45
N THR A 84 13.99 3.58 3.41
CA THR A 84 14.91 3.70 4.53
C THR A 84 15.00 2.31 5.11
N HIS A 85 16.11 1.65 4.78
CA HIS A 85 16.48 0.33 5.23
C HIS A 85 15.96 0.15 6.66
N CYS A 86 14.97 -0.71 6.88
CA CYS A 86 14.58 -1.13 8.21
C CYS A 86 15.69 -2.03 8.78
N SER A 87 16.91 -1.48 8.89
CA SER A 87 18.01 -2.03 9.66
C SER A 87 18.27 -1.00 10.72
N ASN A 88 17.50 -1.12 11.80
CA ASN A 88 18.07 -0.79 13.09
C ASN A 88 19.19 -1.80 13.31
N SER A 89 20.38 -1.48 12.82
CA SER A 89 21.58 -2.28 13.04
C SER A 89 21.80 -2.35 14.55
N SER A 90 21.40 -3.48 15.14
CA SER A 90 21.56 -3.75 16.57
C SER A 90 23.04 -3.76 17.01
N TRP A 91 23.98 -3.71 16.06
CA TRP A 91 25.41 -3.61 16.31
C TRP A 91 25.80 -2.41 17.17
N ALA A 92 25.12 -1.27 17.06
CA ALA A 92 25.41 -0.11 17.90
C ALA A 92 25.10 -0.40 19.39
N ILE A 93 24.03 -1.15 19.65
CA ILE A 93 23.61 -1.53 21.01
C ILE A 93 24.57 -2.59 21.58
N TYR A 94 24.91 -3.62 20.79
CA TYR A 94 25.89 -4.63 21.21
C TYR A 94 27.27 -4.03 21.49
N GLY A 95 27.71 -3.06 20.68
CA GLY A 95 28.96 -2.33 20.90
C GLY A 95 28.99 -1.61 22.25
N LEU A 96 27.93 -0.88 22.60
CA LEU A 96 27.82 -0.20 23.89
C LEU A 96 27.83 -1.17 25.08
N ILE A 97 27.13 -2.31 24.97
CA ILE A 97 27.10 -3.33 26.03
C ILE A 97 28.50 -3.91 26.27
N ILE A 98 29.25 -4.22 25.21
CA ILE A 98 30.61 -4.77 25.31
C ILE A 98 31.55 -3.77 26.00
N VAL A 99 31.49 -2.49 25.64
CA VAL A 99 32.33 -1.45 26.24
C VAL A 99 32.04 -1.31 27.74
N VAL A 100 30.76 -1.26 28.13
CA VAL A 100 30.37 -1.17 29.55
C VAL A 100 30.82 -2.40 30.33
N ALA A 101 30.67 -3.61 29.77
CA ALA A 101 31.14 -4.84 30.42
C ALA A 101 32.66 -4.86 30.64
N LEU A 102 33.44 -4.42 29.65
CA LEU A 102 34.90 -4.32 29.77
C LEU A 102 35.32 -3.29 30.83
N LEU A 103 34.65 -2.14 30.90
CA LEU A 103 34.92 -1.13 31.93
C LEU A 103 34.64 -1.68 33.34
N LEU A 104 33.51 -2.37 33.53
CA LEU A 104 33.17 -2.99 34.81
C LEU A 104 34.17 -4.07 35.22
N LEU A 105 34.60 -4.92 34.28
CA LEU A 105 35.63 -5.92 34.54
C LEU A 105 36.97 -5.28 34.91
N SER A 106 37.38 -4.21 34.22
CA SER A 106 38.62 -3.51 34.54
C SER A 106 38.59 -2.87 35.92
N ALA A 107 37.45 -2.26 36.31
CA ALA A 107 37.24 -1.71 37.63
C ALA A 107 37.26 -2.80 38.71
N LEU A 108 36.62 -3.95 38.47
CA LEU A 108 36.67 -5.09 39.40
C LEU A 108 38.11 -5.57 39.63
N MET A 109 38.87 -5.78 38.55
CA MET A 109 40.27 -6.22 38.65
C MET A 109 41.14 -5.18 39.36
N CYS A 110 40.90 -3.89 39.15
CA CYS A 110 41.62 -2.82 39.84
C CYS A 110 41.29 -2.79 41.34
N CYS A 111 40.01 -2.99 41.71
CA CYS A 111 39.55 -3.04 43.09
C CYS A 111 39.98 -4.29 43.85
N THR A 112 40.18 -5.43 43.17
CA THR A 112 40.61 -6.69 43.79
C THR A 112 42.12 -6.86 43.85
N LEU A 113 42.86 -6.27 42.91
CA LEU A 113 44.33 -6.36 42.84
C LEU A 113 45.03 -5.18 43.56
N GLY A 114 44.35 -4.05 43.72
CA GLY A 114 44.82 -2.88 44.47
C GLY A 114 44.51 -2.92 45.98
N ARG A 115 44.01 -4.04 46.48
CA ARG A 115 43.72 -4.31 47.89
C ARG A 115 44.62 -5.43 48.41
#